data_AF-A0A239CSD4-F1
#
_entry.id   AF-A0A239CSD4-F1
#
_cell.length_a   1.000
_cell.length_b   1.000
_cell.length_c   1.000
_cell.angle_alpha   90.00
_cell.angle_beta   90.00
_cell.angle_gamma   90.00
#
_symmetry.space_group_name_H-M   'P 1'
#
loop_
_entity.id
_entity.type
_entity.pdbx_description
1 polymer ?
#
loop_
_entity_poly.entity_id
_entity_poly.type
_entity_poly.pdbx_seq_one_letter_code
_entity_poly.pdbx_strand_id
1 'polypeptide(L)' 'MIAATALVHGLTVVTRNVTDFASTGVRLHNPWDS' A
#
# COMPACT_ATOMS: atom_id res chain seq x y z
N MET A 1 2.81 9.42 5.76
CA MET A 1 2.10 10.17 4.70
C MET A 1 1.74 9.33 3.47
N ILE A 2 2.55 8.35 3.06
CA ILE A 2 2.27 7.51 1.87
C ILE A 2 0.87 6.87 1.90
N ALA A 3 0.50 6.18 2.99
CA ALA A 3 -0.80 5.50 3.08
C ALA A 3 -1.99 6.47 3.02
N ALA A 4 -1.92 7.60 3.73
CA ALA A 4 -2.96 8.61 3.71
C ALA A 4 -3.17 9.21 2.31
N THR A 5 -2.08 9.52 1.60
CA THR A 5 -2.15 10.00 0.21
C THR A 5 -2.78 8.95 -0.71
N ALA A 6 -2.35 7.69 -0.61
CA ALA A 6 -2.90 6.62 -1.43
C ALA A 6 -4.41 6.41 -1.15
N LEU A 7 -4.83 6.50 0.11
CA LEU A 7 -6.23 6.37 0.50
C LEU A 7 -7.09 7.52 -0.05
N VAL A 8 -6.66 8.77 0.14
CA VAL A 8 -7.42 9.96 -0.29
C VAL A 8 -7.55 10.04 -1.81
N HIS A 9 -6.52 9.60 -2.55
CA HIS A 9 -6.49 9.67 -4.00
C HIS A 9 -6.85 8.35 -4.70
N GLY A 10 -7.22 7.30 -3.96
CA GLY A 10 -7.61 6.00 -4.53
C GLY A 10 -6.48 5.24 -5.25
N LEU A 11 -5.23 5.46 -4.84
CA LEU A 11 -4.04 4.85 -5.43
C LEU A 11 -3.71 3.49 -4.78
N THR A 12 -2.91 2.69 -5.48
CA THR A 12 -2.32 1.45 -4.95
C THR A 12 -0.90 1.70 -4.49
N VAL A 13 -0.57 1.27 -3.28
CA VAL A 13 0.80 1.29 -2.76
C VAL A 13 1.53 0.03 -3.25
N VAL A 14 2.56 0.24 -4.07
CA VAL A 14 3.46 -0.84 -4.52
C VAL A 14 4.62 -0.91 -3.54
N THR A 15 4.75 -2.03 -2.81
CA THR A 15 5.77 -2.16 -1.75
C THR A 15 6.09 -3.62 -1.48
N ARG A 16 7.35 -3.90 -1.10
CA ARG A 16 7.76 -5.19 -0.54
C ARG A 16 7.33 -5.35 0.93
N ASN A 17 7.21 -4.23 1.65
CA ASN A 17 6.87 -4.23 3.06
C ASN A 17 5.36 -4.11 3.24
N VAL A 18 4.65 -5.20 2.94
CA VAL A 18 3.18 -5.24 3.01
C VAL A 18 2.69 -5.08 4.46
N THR A 19 3.42 -5.65 5.42
CA THR A 19 3.07 -5.66 6.85
C THR A 19 2.88 -4.26 7.43
N ASP A 20 3.74 -3.31 7.08
CA ASP A 20 3.67 -1.94 7.60
C ASP A 20 2.43 -1.16 7.12
N PHE A 21 1.82 -1.61 6.02
CA PHE A 21 0.67 -0.94 5.41
C PHE A 21 -0.64 -1.74 5.54
N ALA A 22 -0.57 -2.99 6.00
CA ALA A 22 -1.71 -3.91 6.04
C ALA A 22 -2.91 -3.39 6.87
N SER A 23 -2.65 -2.64 7.94
CA SER A 23 -3.69 -2.09 8.83
C SER A 23 -4.25 -0.73 8.36
N THR A 24 -3.72 -0.16 7.27
CA THR A 24 -4.06 1.20 6.83
C THR A 24 -5.27 1.28 5.88
N GLY A 25 -5.73 0.14 5.37
CA GLY A 25 -6.88 0.06 4.44
C GLY A 25 -6.58 0.49 3.00
N VAL A 26 -5.33 0.84 2.68
CA VAL A 26 -4.93 1.13 1.29
C VAL A 26 -4.84 -0.14 0.46
N ARG A 27 -4.99 0.00 -0.86
CA ARG A 27 -4.72 -1.11 -1.79
C ARG A 27 -3.22 -1.37 -1.86
N LEU A 28 -2.82 -2.63 -1.74
CA LEU A 28 -1.41 -3.05 -1.74
C LEU A 28 -1.08 -3.96 -2.91
N HIS A 29 0.11 -3.79 -3.48
CA HIS A 29 0.67 -4.69 -4.48
C HIS A 29 2.15 -4.95 -4.16
N ASN A 30 2.52 -6.22 -4.03
CA ASN A 30 3.90 -6.64 -3.79
C ASN A 30 4.46 -7.31 -5.06
N PRO A 31 5.29 -6.61 -5.86
CA PRO A 31 5.82 -7.15 -7.11
C PRO A 31 6.90 -8.23 -6.91
N TRP A 32 7.27 -8.52 -5.66
CA TRP A 32 8.23 -9.59 -5.32
C TRP A 32 7.56 -10.93 -5.02
N ASP A 33 6.23 -11.01 -4.96
CA ASP A 33 5.49 -12.27 -4.79
C ASP A 33 5.39 -13.07 -6.12
N SER A 34 6.44 -12.98 -6.95
CA SER A 34 6.60 -13.69 -8.24
C SER A 34 7.23 -15.07 -8.05
#